data_AF-A0A2M9P8K4-F1
#
_entry.id   AF-A0A2M9P8K4-F1
#
_cell.length_a   1.000
_cell.length_b   1.000
_cell.length_c   1.000
_cell.angle_alpha   90.00
_cell.angle_beta   90.00
_cell.angle_gamma   90.00
#
_symmetry.space_group_name_H-M   'P 1'
#
loop_
_entity.id
_entity.type
_entity.pdbx_description
1 polymer ?
#
loop_
_entity_poly.entity_id
_entity_poly.type
_entity_poly.pdbx_seq_one_letter_code
_entity_poly.pdbx_strand_id
1 'polypeptide(L)' 'DGLEAYRAIAAGLDGLLAPLGRAFFEIGATQGEAVAEIFAAAGFSVAIHPDLGGSDRVAAVTRPDRAD' A
#
# COMPACT_ATOMS: atom_id res chain seq x y z
N ASP A 1 3.80 14.88 7.90
CA ASP A 1 2.68 13.95 8.20
C ASP A 1 3.13 12.52 8.48
N GLY A 2 4.45 12.21 8.40
CA GLY A 2 4.94 10.85 8.60
C GLY A 2 4.70 9.92 7.41
N LEU A 3 4.31 10.46 6.24
CA LEU A 3 3.94 9.68 5.05
C LEU A 3 4.93 9.79 3.89
N GLU A 4 6.02 10.54 4.07
CA GLU A 4 7.02 10.80 3.03
C GLU A 4 7.63 9.52 2.46
N ALA A 5 7.94 8.56 3.33
CA ALA A 5 8.49 7.26 2.91
C ALA A 5 7.53 6.51 1.97
N TYR A 6 6.23 6.48 2.28
CA TYR A 6 5.24 5.82 1.42
C TYR A 6 5.12 6.52 0.06
N ARG A 7 5.16 7.85 0.02
CA ARG A 7 5.17 8.60 -1.26
C ARG A 7 6.41 8.30 -2.10
N ALA A 8 7.58 8.25 -1.47
CA ALA A 8 8.82 7.90 -2.16
C ALA A 8 8.80 6.47 -2.71
N ILE A 9 8.30 5.51 -1.93
CA ILE A 9 8.19 4.11 -2.35
C ILE A 9 7.17 3.94 -3.47
N ALA A 10 5.98 4.54 -3.33
CA ALA A 10 4.90 4.43 -4.32
C ALA A 10 5.34 4.88 -5.72
N ALA A 11 6.19 5.91 -5.82
CA ALA A 11 6.72 6.41 -7.08
C ALA A 11 7.61 5.41 -7.84
N GLY A 12 8.26 4.47 -7.15
CA GLY A 12 9.20 3.50 -7.75
C GLY A 12 8.75 2.03 -7.68
N LEU A 13 7.68 1.74 -6.94
CA LEU A 13 7.32 0.36 -6.59
C LEU A 13 7.01 -0.51 -7.82
N ASP A 14 6.42 0.06 -8.89
CA ASP A 14 6.00 -0.72 -10.05
C ASP A 14 7.19 -1.45 -10.70
N GLY A 15 8.33 -0.77 -10.83
CA GLY A 15 9.55 -1.34 -11.41
C GLY A 15 10.25 -2.39 -10.55
N LEU A 16 9.83 -2.55 -9.29
CA LEU A 16 10.41 -3.51 -8.34
C LEU A 16 9.56 -4.76 -8.16
N LEU A 17 8.26 -4.69 -8.46
CA LEU A 17 7.36 -5.84 -8.32
C LEU A 17 7.50 -6.80 -9.49
N ALA A 18 7.67 -8.08 -9.17
CA ALA A 18 7.43 -9.17 -10.11
C ALA A 18 5.98 -9.12 -10.65
N PRO A 19 5.64 -9.79 -11.78
CA PRO A 19 4.33 -9.69 -12.41
C PRO A 19 3.12 -9.93 -11.49
N LEU A 20 3.25 -10.84 -10.52
CA LEU A 20 2.23 -11.15 -9.49
C LEU A 20 2.72 -10.79 -8.08
N GLY A 21 3.74 -9.95 -8.00
CA GLY A 21 4.36 -9.49 -6.76
C GLY A 21 3.39 -8.64 -5.93
N ARG A 22 3.56 -8.71 -4.61
CA ARG A 22 2.81 -7.92 -3.64
C ARG A 22 3.79 -7.25 -2.70
N ALA A 23 3.49 -6.03 -2.29
CA ALA A 23 4.23 -5.33 -1.24
C ALA A 23 3.34 -5.21 0.00
N PHE A 24 3.96 -5.35 1.17
CA PHE A 24 3.29 -5.21 2.45
C PHE A 24 4.05 -4.18 3.28
N PHE A 25 3.33 -3.19 3.78
CA PHE A 25 3.91 -2.12 4.58
C PHE A 25 3.26 -2.09 5.95
N GLU A 26 4.08 -2.04 7.00
CA GLU A 26 3.57 -1.65 8.31
C GLU A 26 3.20 -0.17 8.28
N ILE A 27 2.07 0.15 8.90
CA ILE A 27 1.53 1.49 9.02
C ILE A 27 1.15 1.78 10.47
N GLY A 28 1.10 3.07 10.81
CA GLY A 28 0.52 3.51 12.07
C GLY A 28 -0.98 3.24 12.14
N ALA A 29 -1.51 3.10 13.36
CA ALA A 29 -2.88 2.67 13.64
C ALA A 29 -4.00 3.52 13.01
N THR A 30 -3.69 4.74 12.57
CA THR A 30 -4.65 5.68 11.94
C THR A 30 -4.22 6.09 10.53
N GLN A 31 -3.22 5.43 9.96
CA GLN A 31 -2.64 5.83 8.66
C GLN A 31 -3.23 5.05 7.48
N GLY A 32 -4.12 4.07 7.70
CA GLY A 32 -4.60 3.18 6.64
C GLY A 32 -5.18 3.90 5.44
N GLU A 33 -6.11 4.84 5.67
CA GLU A 33 -6.72 5.63 4.60
C GLU A 33 -5.68 6.45 3.82
N ALA A 34 -4.87 7.25 4.52
CA ALA A 34 -3.89 8.11 3.86
C ALA A 34 -2.82 7.32 3.08
N VAL A 35 -2.40 6.16 3.59
CA VAL A 35 -1.46 5.28 2.87
C VAL A 35 -2.14 4.63 1.67
N ALA A 36 -3.40 4.19 1.81
CA ALA A 36 -4.16 3.64 0.69
C ALA A 36 -4.32 4.67 -0.44
N GLU A 37 -4.63 5.93 -0.11
CA GLU A 37 -4.72 7.02 -1.10
C GLU A 37 -3.40 7.26 -1.84
N ILE A 38 -2.26 7.24 -1.13
CA ILE A 38 -0.93 7.43 -1.74
C ILE A 38 -0.66 6.35 -2.80
N PHE A 39 -0.88 5.08 -2.47
CA PHE A 39 -0.62 3.98 -3.40
C PHE A 39 -1.69 3.89 -4.49
N ALA A 40 -2.95 4.21 -4.21
CA ALA A 40 -4.01 4.29 -5.21
C ALA A 40 -3.73 5.39 -6.24
N ALA A 41 -3.24 6.56 -5.81
CA ALA A 41 -2.81 7.63 -6.71
C ALA A 41 -1.63 7.23 -7.60
N ALA A 42 -0.80 6.29 -7.14
CA ALA A 42 0.27 5.68 -7.94
C ALA A 42 -0.21 4.52 -8.83
N GLY A 43 -1.50 4.21 -8.87
CA GLY A 43 -2.11 3.21 -9.75
C GLY A 43 -2.16 1.79 -9.18
N PHE A 44 -1.96 1.60 -7.87
CA PHE A 44 -2.06 0.29 -7.22
C PHE A 44 -3.43 0.05 -6.57
N SER A 45 -3.77 -1.23 -6.37
CA SER A 45 -4.85 -1.66 -5.49
C SER A 45 -4.31 -1.92 -4.09
N VAL A 46 -5.04 -1.46 -3.07
CA VAL A 46 -4.63 -1.51 -1.67
C VAL A 46 -5.70 -2.16 -0.81
N ALA A 47 -5.30 -3.09 0.06
CA ALA A 47 -6.13 -3.62 1.13
C ALA A 47 -5.49 -3.30 2.49
N ILE A 48 -6.27 -2.80 3.44
CA ILE A 48 -5.82 -2.55 4.80
C ILE A 48 -6.21 -3.74 5.68
N HIS A 49 -5.23 -4.28 6.39
CA HIS A 49 -5.38 -5.37 7.33
C HIS A 49 -5.15 -4.86 8.75
N PRO A 50 -6.15 -4.96 9.63
CA PRO A 50 -5.98 -4.63 11.04
C PRO A 50 -5.20 -5.73 11.76
N ASP A 51 -4.57 -5.37 12.88
CA ASP A 51 -4.06 -6.32 13.86
C ASP A 51 -5.21 -6.99 14.66
N LEU A 52 -4.87 -7.89 15.58
CA LEU A 52 -5.86 -8.57 16.43
C LEU A 52 -6.63 -7.61 17.36
N GLY A 53 -6.11 -6.40 17.58
CA GLY A 53 -6.78 -5.34 18.34
C GLY A 53 -7.70 -4.47 17.48
N GLY A 54 -7.82 -4.75 16.18
CA GLY A 54 -8.66 -3.99 15.25
C GLY A 54 -8.04 -2.68 14.77
N SER A 55 -6.80 -2.40 15.12
CA SER A 55 -6.09 -1.21 14.61
C SER A 55 -5.48 -1.51 13.26
N ASP A 56 -5.57 -0.57 12.31
CA ASP A 56 -4.87 -0.66 11.03
C ASP A 56 -3.38 -0.97 11.27
N ARG A 57 -2.85 -1.94 10.54
CA ARG A 57 -1.45 -2.35 10.74
C ARG A 57 -0.69 -2.62 9.47
N VAL A 58 -1.32 -3.26 8.49
CA VAL A 58 -0.65 -3.62 7.24
C VAL A 58 -1.42 -3.12 6.04
N ALA A 59 -0.75 -2.38 5.17
CA ALA A 59 -1.23 -2.09 3.82
C ALA A 59 -0.65 -3.14 2.86
N ALA A 60 -1.52 -3.94 2.25
CA ALA A 60 -1.18 -4.87 1.17
C ALA A 60 -1.40 -4.16 -0.17
N VAL A 61 -0.33 -3.98 -0.93
CA VAL A 61 -0.31 -3.24 -2.20
C VAL A 61 -0.03 -4.19 -3.35
N THR A 62 -0.87 -4.11 -4.38
CA THR A 62 -0.82 -4.98 -5.57
C THR A 62 -1.03 -4.16 -6.83
N ARG A 63 -0.49 -4.61 -7.96
CA ARG A 63 -0.94 -4.08 -9.26
C ARG A 63 -2.44 -4.37 -9.38
N PRO A 64 -3.22 -3.46 -10.00
CA PRO A 64 -4.62 -3.76 -10.30
C PRO A 64 -4.66 -5.02 -11.15
N ASP A 65 -5.66 -5.87 -10.92
CA ASP A 65 -5.88 -7.03 -11.76
C ASP A 65 -5.90 -6.56 -13.21
N ARG A 66 -4.94 -7.02 -14.01
CA ARG A 66 -5.00 -6.79 -15.46
C ARG A 66 -6.22 -7.54 -15.93
N ALA A 67 -7.28 -6.81 -16.29
CA ALA A 67 -8.24 -7.36 -17.23
C ALA A 67 -7.43 -7.69 -18.50
N ASP A 68 -7.34 -8.98 -18.81
CA ASP A 68 -6.76 -9.47 -20.08
C ASP A 68 -7.49 -8.88 -21.29
#